data_AF-U9UM85-F1
#
_entry.id   AF-U9UM85-F1
#
_cell.length_a   1.000
_cell.length_b   1.000
_cell.length_c   1.000
_cell.angle_alpha   90.00
_cell.angle_beta   90.00
_cell.angle_gamma   90.00
#
_symmetry.space_group_name_H-M   'P 1'
#
loop_
_entity.id
_entity.type
_entity.pdbx_description
1 polymer ?
#
loop_
_entity_poly.entity_id
_entity_poly.type
_entity_poly.pdbx_seq_one_letter_code
_entity_poly.pdbx_strand_id
1 'polypeptide(L)'
;MNQLTNNNKHEISNDTTLKKAKVVPKRKIKILCNECNQRRELLNESHQICHICFKAKSIYEQSGNKIIDDFIKHTLINDDKFAGKMIFVPYDRFKNVNFIAEGGFSKIYKAIWIDGPIRGWSKKNQYYTRVKSNYDVVLKRLNNSKDITSKELNE
;
A
#
# COMPACT_ATOMS: atom_id res chain seq x y z
N MET A 1 -38.59 69.50 14.78
CA MET A 1 -40.05 69.62 14.99
C MET A 1 -40.70 68.29 14.60
N ASN A 2 -41.95 68.05 14.97
CA ASN A 2 -42.61 66.74 14.97
C ASN A 2 -42.74 66.02 13.61
N GLN A 3 -42.52 64.69 13.63
CA GLN A 3 -43.36 63.64 13.00
C GLN A 3 -43.55 63.63 11.46
N LEU A 4 -44.07 62.61 10.77
CA LEU A 4 -44.29 61.16 11.06
C LEU A 4 -43.32 60.35 10.13
N THR A 5 -43.36 59.06 9.74
CA THR A 5 -44.11 57.78 9.94
C THR A 5 -43.15 56.64 9.44
N ASN A 6 -43.35 55.30 9.51
CA ASN A 6 -44.37 54.41 10.10
C ASN A 6 -43.75 53.05 10.52
N ASN A 7 -44.53 52.24 11.24
CA ASN A 7 -44.21 50.93 11.79
C ASN A 7 -43.85 49.84 10.76
N ASN A 8 -43.02 48.86 11.17
CA ASN A 8 -43.58 47.54 11.52
C ASN A 8 -42.65 46.69 12.39
N LYS A 9 -43.26 45.86 13.25
CA LYS A 9 -42.59 44.88 14.11
C LYS A 9 -42.41 43.56 13.35
N HIS A 10 -41.33 42.83 13.64
CA HIS A 10 -41.46 41.39 13.97
C HIS A 10 -40.19 40.86 14.64
N GLU A 11 -40.34 40.37 15.87
CA GLU A 11 -39.37 39.46 16.46
C GLU A 11 -39.61 38.05 15.87
N ILE A 12 -38.55 37.36 15.47
CA ILE A 12 -38.55 35.90 15.35
C ILE A 12 -37.20 35.38 15.86
N SER A 13 -37.19 34.82 17.07
CA SER A 13 -36.08 34.00 17.56
C SER A 13 -36.04 32.68 16.78
N ASN A 14 -34.85 32.23 16.39
CA ASN A 14 -34.65 30.94 15.73
C ASN A 14 -33.36 30.27 16.24
N ASP A 15 -33.40 29.73 17.47
CA ASP A 15 -32.50 28.63 17.84
C ASP A 15 -32.74 27.46 16.90
N THR A 16 -31.83 27.30 15.92
CA THR A 16 -31.84 26.19 14.99
C THR A 16 -30.73 25.22 15.37
N THR A 17 -30.97 24.45 16.42
CA THR A 17 -30.06 23.39 16.87
C THR A 17 -29.82 22.40 15.71
N LEU A 18 -28.68 22.50 15.03
CA LEU A 18 -28.40 21.74 13.80
C LEU A 18 -28.25 20.24 14.10
N LYS A 19 -29.37 19.51 14.04
CA LYS A 19 -29.44 18.06 14.21
C LYS A 19 -28.59 17.38 13.13
N LYS A 20 -27.35 17.00 13.49
CA LYS A 20 -26.42 16.26 12.62
C LYS A 20 -27.13 15.01 12.08
N ALA A 21 -27.43 15.02 10.78
CA ALA A 21 -28.08 13.90 10.13
C ALA A 21 -27.25 12.62 10.32
N LYS A 22 -27.90 11.53 10.77
CA LYS A 22 -27.25 10.22 10.85
C LYS A 22 -26.91 9.76 9.43
N VAL A 23 -25.64 9.90 9.03
CA VAL A 23 -25.15 9.43 7.73
C VAL A 23 -25.28 7.90 7.70
N VAL A 24 -26.35 7.42 7.07
CA VAL A 24 -26.55 5.99 6.80
C VAL A 24 -25.38 5.53 5.91
N PRO A 25 -24.59 4.52 6.32
CA PRO A 25 -23.48 4.04 5.49
C PRO A 25 -24.02 3.50 4.16
N LYS A 26 -23.73 4.20 3.05
CA LYS A 26 -24.06 3.69 1.70
C LYS A 26 -23.42 2.31 1.55
N ARG A 27 -24.25 1.31 1.25
CA ARG A 27 -23.83 -0.11 1.14
C ARG A 27 -22.80 -0.23 0.03
N LYS A 28 -21.52 -0.35 0.42
CA LYS A 28 -20.39 -0.30 -0.53
C LYS A 28 -20.51 -1.42 -1.56
N ILE A 29 -20.63 -1.04 -2.83
CA ILE A 29 -20.74 -1.98 -3.94
C ILE A 29 -19.35 -2.60 -4.17
N LYS A 30 -19.28 -3.93 -4.15
CA LYS A 30 -18.08 -4.69 -4.52
C LYS A 30 -18.27 -5.22 -5.94
N ILE A 31 -17.44 -4.80 -6.88
CA ILE A 31 -17.44 -5.35 -8.25
C ILE A 31 -16.16 -6.13 -8.52
N LEU A 32 -16.13 -6.85 -9.65
CA LEU A 32 -14.96 -7.60 -10.09
C LEU A 32 -13.81 -6.63 -10.46
N CYS A 33 -12.62 -6.90 -9.95
CA CYS A 33 -11.40 -6.16 -10.29
C CYS A 33 -10.65 -6.86 -11.42
N ASN A 34 -10.44 -6.18 -12.56
CA ASN A 34 -9.85 -6.79 -13.77
C ASN A 34 -8.36 -7.22 -13.59
N GLU A 35 -7.68 -6.75 -12.53
CA GLU A 35 -6.27 -7.04 -12.24
C GLU A 35 -6.05 -8.26 -11.33
N CYS A 36 -7.07 -8.68 -10.58
CA CYS A 36 -6.96 -9.78 -9.60
C CYS A 36 -8.18 -10.71 -9.55
N ASN A 37 -9.21 -10.46 -10.37
CA ASN A 37 -10.43 -11.26 -10.48
C ASN A 37 -11.18 -11.50 -9.15
N GLN A 38 -10.98 -10.60 -8.17
CA GLN A 38 -11.66 -10.63 -6.87
C GLN A 38 -12.72 -9.53 -6.78
N ARG A 39 -13.85 -9.82 -6.11
CA ARG A 39 -14.92 -8.84 -5.86
C ARG A 39 -14.53 -7.90 -4.72
N ARG A 40 -14.09 -6.68 -5.04
CA ARG A 40 -13.54 -5.70 -4.09
C ARG A 40 -14.14 -4.31 -4.28
N GLU A 41 -13.87 -3.43 -3.32
CA GLU A 41 -14.20 -2.00 -3.39
C GLU A 41 -13.23 -1.30 -4.34
N LEU A 42 -13.77 -0.60 -5.35
CA LEU A 42 -12.99 0.23 -6.29
C LEU A 42 -12.52 1.54 -5.63
N LEU A 43 -11.61 2.23 -6.32
CA LEU A 43 -11.14 3.57 -5.94
C LEU A 43 -12.19 4.65 -6.25
N ASN A 44 -12.89 4.48 -7.36
CA ASN A 44 -14.04 5.26 -7.83
C ASN A 44 -14.77 4.42 -8.90
N GLU A 45 -15.81 4.99 -9.54
CA GLU A 45 -16.60 4.29 -10.56
C GLU A 45 -15.92 4.21 -11.94
N SER A 46 -14.83 4.94 -12.18
CA SER A 46 -14.10 4.93 -13.46
C SER A 46 -12.94 3.93 -13.53
N HIS A 47 -12.39 3.51 -12.39
CA HIS A 47 -11.26 2.58 -12.34
C HIS A 47 -11.73 1.12 -12.33
N GLN A 48 -11.44 0.38 -13.40
CA GLN A 48 -11.64 -1.08 -13.47
C GLN A 48 -10.75 -1.91 -12.52
N ILE A 49 -10.01 -1.23 -11.61
CA ILE A 49 -9.01 -1.80 -10.72
C ILE A 49 -9.34 -1.45 -9.26
N CYS A 50 -9.20 -2.42 -8.37
CA CYS A 50 -9.44 -2.18 -6.94
C CYS A 50 -8.29 -1.42 -6.29
N HIS A 51 -8.57 -0.84 -5.13
CA HIS A 51 -7.60 -0.04 -4.39
C HIS A 51 -6.34 -0.81 -3.96
N ILE A 52 -6.38 -2.15 -3.86
CA ILE A 52 -5.20 -2.97 -3.52
C ILE A 52 -4.31 -3.17 -4.76
N CYS A 53 -4.88 -3.43 -5.93
CA CYS A 53 -4.11 -3.57 -7.18
C CYS A 53 -3.43 -2.25 -7.57
N PHE A 54 -4.10 -1.11 -7.40
CA PHE A 54 -3.49 0.20 -7.59
C PHE A 54 -2.33 0.46 -6.62
N LYS A 55 -2.52 0.17 -5.32
CA LYS A 55 -1.44 0.22 -4.32
C LYS A 55 -0.26 -0.66 -4.72
N ALA A 56 -0.53 -1.92 -5.10
CA ALA A 56 0.49 -2.88 -5.54
C ALA A 56 1.30 -2.37 -6.74
N LYS A 57 0.65 -1.82 -7.77
CA LYS A 57 1.32 -1.25 -8.95
C LYS A 57 2.31 -0.13 -8.63
N SER A 58 2.18 0.57 -7.51
CA SER A 58 3.12 1.64 -7.11
C SER A 58 4.44 1.15 -6.45
N ILE A 59 4.59 -0.16 -6.24
CA ILE A 59 5.76 -0.80 -5.60
C ILE A 59 6.13 -2.17 -6.21
N TYR A 60 5.47 -2.54 -7.31
CA TYR A 60 5.75 -3.77 -8.03
C TYR A 60 6.89 -3.51 -9.02
N GLU A 61 8.03 -4.15 -8.78
CA GLU A 61 9.20 -4.17 -9.65
C GLU A 61 9.42 -5.60 -10.12
N GLN A 62 9.82 -5.79 -11.37
CA GLN A 62 10.04 -7.14 -11.93
C GLN A 62 11.44 -7.65 -11.62
N SER A 63 11.53 -8.90 -11.17
CA SER A 63 12.79 -9.64 -11.01
C SER A 63 13.30 -10.26 -12.31
N GLY A 64 12.43 -10.41 -13.31
CA GLY A 64 12.72 -11.16 -14.53
C GLY A 64 12.53 -12.68 -14.38
N ASN A 65 12.27 -13.19 -13.16
CA ASN A 65 11.85 -14.55 -12.92
C ASN A 65 10.34 -14.58 -12.67
N LYS A 66 9.58 -15.19 -13.60
CA LYS A 66 8.12 -15.25 -13.53
C LYS A 66 7.58 -15.86 -12.22
N ILE A 67 8.23 -16.89 -11.68
CA ILE A 67 7.77 -17.59 -10.47
C ILE A 67 7.89 -16.66 -9.25
N ILE A 68 8.99 -15.89 -9.18
CA ILE A 68 9.20 -14.87 -8.14
C ILE A 68 8.24 -13.69 -8.32
N ASP A 69 8.07 -13.21 -9.56
CA ASP A 69 7.18 -12.09 -9.90
C ASP A 69 5.70 -12.40 -9.58
N ASP A 70 5.21 -13.59 -9.95
CA ASP A 70 3.85 -14.05 -9.64
C ASP A 70 3.64 -14.22 -8.12
N PHE A 71 4.64 -14.74 -7.39
CA PHE A 71 4.59 -14.87 -5.92
C PHE A 71 4.59 -13.50 -5.21
N ILE A 72 5.47 -12.58 -5.60
CA ILE A 72 5.48 -11.21 -5.08
C ILE A 72 4.13 -10.54 -5.35
N LYS A 73 3.63 -10.60 -6.58
CA LYS A 73 2.31 -10.07 -6.97
C LYS A 73 1.18 -10.67 -6.13
N HIS A 74 1.22 -11.97 -5.83
CA HIS A 74 0.26 -12.65 -4.95
C HIS A 74 0.26 -12.06 -3.53
N THR A 75 1.44 -11.87 -2.90
CA THR A 75 1.51 -11.20 -1.58
C THR A 75 0.96 -9.77 -1.63
N LEU A 76 1.24 -9.03 -2.72
CA LEU A 76 0.84 -7.63 -2.87
C LEU A 76 -0.68 -7.41 -3.00
N ILE A 77 -1.44 -8.36 -3.56
CA ILE A 77 -2.86 -8.19 -3.91
C ILE A 77 -3.87 -8.85 -2.95
N ASN A 78 -3.45 -9.80 -2.11
CA ASN A 78 -4.39 -10.61 -1.32
C ASN A 78 -4.95 -9.90 -0.06
N ASP A 79 -4.10 -9.37 0.81
CA ASP A 79 -4.53 -8.59 2.00
C ASP A 79 -4.58 -7.08 1.67
N ASP A 80 -5.37 -6.28 2.40
CA ASP A 80 -5.28 -4.81 2.36
C ASP A 80 -4.16 -4.28 3.26
N LYS A 81 -3.76 -5.07 4.28
CA LYS A 81 -2.64 -4.79 5.19
C LYS A 81 -1.33 -4.77 4.43
N PHE A 82 -0.35 -4.05 4.99
CA PHE A 82 1.01 -4.03 4.45
C PHE A 82 1.97 -5.00 5.14
N ALA A 83 1.63 -5.49 6.33
CA ALA A 83 2.38 -6.57 6.98
C ALA A 83 2.31 -7.86 6.13
N GLY A 84 3.42 -8.59 6.05
CA GLY A 84 3.52 -9.82 5.25
C GLY A 84 3.68 -9.61 3.73
N LYS A 85 3.71 -8.36 3.25
CA LYS A 85 3.91 -8.08 1.81
C LYS A 85 5.39 -8.09 1.44
N MET A 86 5.72 -8.84 0.40
CA MET A 86 7.05 -8.89 -0.19
C MET A 86 7.15 -7.90 -1.36
N ILE A 87 8.36 -7.44 -1.63
CA ILE A 87 8.71 -6.63 -2.80
C ILE A 87 10.04 -7.11 -3.37
N PHE A 88 10.23 -6.95 -4.68
CA PHE A 88 11.55 -7.14 -5.28
C PHE A 88 12.47 -5.97 -4.91
N VAL A 89 13.77 -6.25 -4.81
CA VAL A 89 14.81 -5.25 -4.58
C VAL A 89 16.01 -5.61 -5.47
N PRO A 90 16.33 -4.81 -6.49
CA PRO A 90 17.51 -5.04 -7.33
C PRO A 90 18.79 -5.09 -6.49
N TYR A 91 19.71 -5.99 -6.82
CA TYR A 91 20.87 -6.28 -5.97
C TYR A 91 21.83 -5.08 -5.81
N ASP A 92 21.85 -4.17 -6.78
CA ASP A 92 22.66 -2.94 -6.76
C ASP A 92 22.16 -1.88 -5.74
N ARG A 93 20.98 -2.08 -5.16
CA ARG A 93 20.44 -1.29 -4.05
C ARG A 93 21.09 -1.64 -2.70
N PHE A 94 21.90 -2.71 -2.65
CA PHE A 94 22.65 -3.11 -1.47
C PHE A 94 24.12 -2.68 -1.59
N LYS A 95 24.61 -1.98 -0.57
CA LYS A 95 26.02 -1.56 -0.42
C LYS A 95 26.67 -2.27 0.76
N ASN A 96 28.00 -2.28 0.78
CA ASN A 96 28.83 -2.84 1.86
C ASN A 96 28.43 -4.29 2.23
N VAL A 97 28.25 -5.13 1.20
CA VAL A 97 27.80 -6.52 1.35
C VAL A 97 28.94 -7.37 1.88
N ASN A 98 28.97 -7.55 3.19
CA ASN A 98 30.04 -8.24 3.93
C ASN A 98 29.55 -9.61 4.42
N PHE A 99 30.33 -10.66 4.19
CA PHE A 99 30.01 -12.01 4.68
C PHE A 99 30.03 -12.07 6.22
N ILE A 100 29.08 -12.82 6.79
CA ILE A 100 29.01 -13.10 8.24
C ILE A 100 29.30 -14.58 8.51
N ALA A 101 28.54 -15.48 7.89
CA ALA A 101 28.56 -16.91 8.22
C ALA A 101 28.03 -17.77 7.06
N GLU A 102 28.34 -19.06 7.11
CA GLU A 102 27.85 -20.07 6.18
C GLU A 102 27.34 -21.30 6.95
N GLY A 103 26.23 -21.85 6.49
CA GLY A 103 25.72 -23.15 6.91
C GLY A 103 25.28 -23.95 5.67
N GLY A 104 24.93 -25.23 5.86
CA GLY A 104 24.74 -26.18 4.73
C GLY A 104 23.78 -25.73 3.62
N PHE A 105 22.81 -24.86 3.92
CA PHE A 105 21.79 -24.41 2.97
C PHE A 105 21.93 -22.93 2.52
N SER A 106 22.77 -22.13 3.17
CA SER A 106 22.85 -20.69 2.86
C SER A 106 24.10 -19.98 3.39
N LYS A 107 24.52 -18.93 2.67
CA LYS A 107 25.51 -17.93 3.12
C LYS A 107 24.80 -16.67 3.60
N ILE A 108 25.24 -16.11 4.71
CA ILE A 108 24.66 -14.94 5.40
C ILE A 108 25.59 -13.74 5.26
N TYR A 109 25.03 -12.58 4.91
CA TYR A 109 25.78 -11.33 4.72
C TYR A 109 25.11 -10.18 5.48
N LYS A 110 25.89 -9.23 6.00
CA LYS A 110 25.40 -7.88 6.34
C LYS A 110 25.44 -7.02 5.08
N ALA A 111 24.44 -6.17 4.88
CA ALA A 111 24.47 -5.13 3.85
C ALA A 111 23.74 -3.87 4.32
N ILE A 112 23.92 -2.78 3.58
CA ILE A 112 23.14 -1.54 3.70
C ILE A 112 22.20 -1.45 2.50
N TRP A 113 20.90 -1.46 2.74
CA TRP A 113 19.90 -1.12 1.71
C TRP A 113 19.75 0.40 1.62
N ILE A 114 19.98 0.97 0.44
CA ILE A 114 20.03 2.43 0.25
C ILE A 114 18.66 3.11 0.12
N ASP A 115 17.64 2.40 -0.37
CA ASP A 115 16.29 2.97 -0.53
C ASP A 115 15.45 2.88 0.76
N GLY A 116 15.84 1.97 1.65
CA GLY A 116 15.15 1.66 2.90
C GLY A 116 13.80 0.94 2.73
N PRO A 117 13.25 0.38 3.82
CA PRO A 117 11.96 -0.29 3.82
C PRO A 117 10.80 0.69 3.53
N ILE A 118 9.68 0.16 3.06
CA ILE A 118 8.45 0.92 2.87
C ILE A 118 7.87 1.31 4.24
N ARG A 119 7.72 2.62 4.46
CA ARG A 119 7.12 3.23 5.67
C ARG A 119 5.59 3.18 5.64
N GLY A 120 4.97 3.31 4.46
CA GLY A 120 3.52 3.24 4.33
C GLY A 120 2.92 4.14 3.23
N TRP A 121 1.62 4.01 3.03
CA TRP A 121 0.85 4.64 1.93
C TRP A 121 0.57 6.13 2.18
N SER A 122 1.01 7.00 1.28
CA SER A 122 0.63 8.42 1.28
C SER A 122 -0.74 8.61 0.63
N LYS A 123 -1.77 8.93 1.41
CA LYS A 123 -3.10 9.29 0.87
C LYS A 123 -3.06 10.53 -0.02
N LYS A 124 -2.18 11.50 0.27
CA LYS A 124 -2.03 12.74 -0.50
C LYS A 124 -1.38 12.50 -1.86
N ASN A 125 -0.32 11.68 -1.89
CA ASN A 125 0.52 11.53 -3.08
C ASN A 125 0.21 10.26 -3.88
N GLN A 126 -0.67 9.39 -3.36
CA GLN A 126 -1.11 8.12 -3.98
C GLN A 126 0.02 7.13 -4.32
N TYR A 127 1.05 7.07 -3.48
CA TYR A 127 2.12 6.05 -3.56
C TYR A 127 2.62 5.63 -2.16
N TYR A 128 3.36 4.52 -2.09
CA TYR A 128 4.07 4.11 -0.87
C TYR A 128 5.36 4.91 -0.65
N THR A 129 5.48 5.51 0.53
CA THR A 129 6.70 6.16 1.00
C THR A 129 7.68 5.13 1.59
N ARG A 130 8.98 5.35 1.40
CA ARG A 130 10.07 4.61 2.07
C ARG A 130 10.65 5.40 3.25
N VAL A 131 11.34 4.72 4.15
CA VAL A 131 12.24 5.34 5.12
C VAL A 131 13.46 5.86 4.36
N LYS A 132 13.61 7.19 4.24
CA LYS A 132 14.69 7.83 3.47
C LYS A 132 16.04 7.81 4.22
N SER A 133 16.59 6.61 4.43
CA SER A 133 17.91 6.42 5.01
C SER A 133 18.50 5.09 4.56
N ASN A 134 19.83 5.02 4.53
CA ASN A 134 20.56 3.75 4.61
C ASN A 134 19.97 2.89 5.73
N TYR A 135 19.67 1.62 5.44
CA TYR A 135 19.06 0.69 6.38
C TYR A 135 19.89 -0.59 6.46
N ASP A 136 20.38 -0.93 7.65
CA ASP A 136 21.12 -2.17 7.88
C ASP A 136 20.20 -3.38 7.68
N VAL A 137 20.63 -4.34 6.84
CA VAL A 137 19.91 -5.57 6.54
C VAL A 137 20.81 -6.79 6.63
N VAL A 138 20.20 -7.95 6.81
CA VAL A 138 20.84 -9.27 6.67
C VAL A 138 20.33 -9.91 5.40
N LEU A 139 21.23 -10.37 4.53
CA LEU A 139 20.90 -11.09 3.30
C LEU A 139 21.21 -12.59 3.50
N LYS A 140 20.17 -13.45 3.48
CA LYS A 140 20.30 -14.91 3.41
C LYS A 140 20.34 -15.31 1.93
N ARG A 141 21.52 -15.65 1.40
CA ARG A 141 21.65 -16.24 0.06
C ARG A 141 21.51 -17.75 0.17
N LEU A 142 20.44 -18.29 -0.43
CA LEU A 142 20.25 -19.74 -0.53
C LEU A 142 21.28 -20.38 -1.48
N ASN A 143 21.67 -21.61 -1.19
CA ASN A 143 22.52 -22.40 -2.07
C ASN A 143 21.71 -22.85 -3.32
N ASN A 144 22.38 -22.99 -4.46
CA ASN A 144 21.81 -23.42 -5.75
C ASN A 144 20.61 -22.60 -6.29
N SER A 145 20.37 -21.39 -5.77
CA SER A 145 19.19 -20.55 -6.01
C SER A 145 19.02 -19.93 -7.42
N LYS A 146 19.55 -20.57 -8.48
CA LYS A 146 19.38 -20.13 -9.87
C LYS A 146 18.00 -20.52 -10.41
N ASP A 147 17.62 -21.77 -10.17
CA ASP A 147 16.49 -22.43 -10.82
C ASP A 147 15.31 -22.62 -9.85
N ILE A 148 15.01 -21.59 -9.05
CA ILE A 148 13.95 -21.62 -8.02
C ILE A 148 12.61 -22.03 -8.63
N THR A 149 12.07 -23.13 -8.13
CA THR A 149 10.74 -23.63 -8.43
C THR A 149 9.69 -23.08 -7.46
N SER A 150 8.42 -23.18 -7.81
CA SER A 150 7.31 -22.80 -6.91
C SER A 150 7.18 -23.70 -5.67
N LYS A 151 7.92 -24.81 -5.58
CA LYS A 151 7.94 -25.68 -4.37
C LYS A 151 8.84 -25.11 -3.29
N GLU A 152 9.98 -24.53 -3.66
CA GLU A 152 10.98 -23.96 -2.74
C GLU A 152 10.56 -22.60 -2.16
N LEU A 153 9.44 -22.04 -2.62
CA LEU A 153 8.81 -20.84 -2.05
C LEU A 153 7.79 -21.14 -0.93
N ASN A 154 7.62 -22.41 -0.54
CA ASN A 154 6.70 -22.85 0.51
C ASN A 154 7.44 -23.45 1.73
N GLU A 155 8.58 -22.87 2.14
CA GLU A 155 9.22 -23.13 3.46
C GLU A 155 8.30 -22.69 4.62
#